data_AF-A0A4V2X477-F1
#
_entry.id   AF-A0A4V2X477-F1
#
_cell.length_a   1.000
_cell.length_b   1.000
_cell.length_c   1.000
_cell.angle_alpha   90.00
_cell.angle_beta   90.00
_cell.angle_gamma   90.00
#
_symmetry.space_group_name_H-M   'P 1'
#
loop_
_entity.id
_entity.type
_entity.pdbx_description
1 polymer ?
#
loop_
_entity_poly.entity_id
_entity_poly.type
_entity_poly.pdbx_seq_one_letter_code
_entity_poly.pdbx_strand_id
1 'polypeptide(L)'
;MTAIARFDLKMDTDEKEVISRAAALMGTTMAAFVRTAAKEKARELLDRDSRITMTVQDFQAFTTALNDAFAPNTALQNAINAARKVKRV
;
A
#
# COMPACT_ATOMS: atom_id res chain seq x y z
N MET A 1 -7.04 -18.52 -17.00
CA MET A 1 -8.04 -17.54 -17.48
C MET A 1 -8.13 -16.43 -16.45
N THR A 2 -8.01 -15.17 -16.85
CA THR A 2 -8.19 -14.03 -15.95
C THR A 2 -9.68 -13.81 -15.74
N ALA A 3 -10.18 -13.89 -14.50
CA ALA A 3 -11.58 -13.62 -14.21
C ALA A 3 -11.88 -12.13 -14.47
N ILE A 4 -12.94 -11.86 -15.25
CA ILE A 4 -13.43 -10.50 -15.52
C ILE A 4 -14.45 -10.14 -14.43
N ALA A 5 -14.23 -9.03 -13.75
CA ALA A 5 -15.14 -8.49 -12.75
C ALA A 5 -15.69 -7.12 -13.21
N ARG A 6 -16.92 -6.82 -12.82
CA ARG A 6 -17.60 -5.55 -13.15
C ARG A 6 -17.58 -4.61 -11.94
N PHE A 7 -17.41 -3.32 -12.22
CA PHE A 7 -17.43 -2.25 -11.23
C PHE A 7 -18.54 -1.27 -11.59
N ASP A 8 -19.63 -1.29 -10.83
CA ASP A 8 -20.79 -0.42 -11.02
C ASP A 8 -20.80 0.69 -9.96
N LEU A 9 -21.10 1.91 -10.40
CA LEU A 9 -21.15 3.11 -9.56
C LEU A 9 -22.44 3.87 -9.86
N LYS A 10 -23.07 4.40 -8.80
CA LYS A 10 -24.06 5.47 -8.91
C LYS A 10 -23.38 6.78 -8.53
N MET A 11 -23.72 7.83 -9.25
CA MET A 11 -23.25 9.20 -9.03
C MET A 11 -24.41 10.13 -9.34
N ASP A 12 -24.41 11.31 -8.73
CA ASP A 12 -25.36 12.35 -9.08
C ASP A 12 -25.00 13.01 -10.41
N THR A 13 -25.85 13.95 -10.85
CA THR A 13 -25.69 14.63 -12.13
C THR A 13 -24.45 15.52 -12.16
N ASP A 14 -24.14 16.18 -11.05
CA ASP A 14 -23.05 17.15 -10.96
C ASP A 14 -21.70 16.42 -10.99
N GLU A 15 -21.56 15.34 -10.22
CA GLU A 15 -20.41 14.44 -10.27
C GLU A 15 -20.19 13.88 -11.67
N LYS A 16 -21.27 13.44 -12.33
CA LYS A 16 -21.20 12.91 -13.70
C LYS A 16 -20.71 13.96 -14.69
N GLU A 17 -21.18 15.20 -14.58
CA GLU A 17 -20.76 16.29 -15.48
C GLU A 17 -19.26 16.57 -15.35
N VAL A 18 -18.78 16.69 -14.11
CA VAL A 18 -17.36 16.94 -13.82
C VAL A 18 -16.48 15.81 -14.38
N ILE A 19 -16.83 14.55 -14.11
CA ILE A 19 -16.07 13.39 -14.57
C ILE A 19 -16.11 13.29 -16.10
N SER A 20 -17.26 13.52 -16.73
CA SER A 20 -17.42 13.51 -18.18
C SER A 20 -16.53 14.55 -18.85
N ARG A 21 -16.52 15.79 -18.32
CA ARG A 21 -15.68 16.87 -18.84
C ARG A 21 -14.19 16.57 -18.68
N ALA A 22 -13.79 16.03 -17.53
CA ALA A 22 -12.40 15.62 -17.30
C ALA A 22 -11.96 14.50 -18.27
N ALA A 23 -12.82 13.51 -18.49
CA ALA A 23 -12.56 12.43 -19.45
C ALA A 23 -12.41 12.97 -20.88
N ALA A 24 -13.27 13.91 -21.28
CA ALA A 24 -13.20 14.57 -22.58
C ALA A 24 -11.89 15.35 -22.76
N LEU A 25 -11.45 16.11 -21.75
CA LEU A 25 -10.17 16.81 -21.76
C LEU A 25 -8.97 15.87 -21.91
N MET A 26 -9.05 14.68 -21.30
CA MET A 26 -8.02 13.65 -21.41
C MET A 26 -8.15 12.79 -22.68
N GLY A 27 -9.16 13.05 -23.54
CA GLY A 27 -9.37 12.33 -24.78
C GLY A 27 -9.77 10.86 -24.60
N THR A 28 -10.46 10.53 -23.51
CA THR A 28 -10.83 9.15 -23.17
C THR A 28 -12.31 9.01 -22.84
N THR A 29 -12.79 7.78 -22.69
CA THR A 29 -14.16 7.53 -22.23
C THR A 29 -14.27 7.74 -20.71
N MET A 30 -15.45 8.13 -20.24
CA MET A 30 -15.71 8.32 -18.80
C MET A 30 -15.34 7.07 -17.97
N ALA A 31 -15.69 5.88 -18.45
CA ALA A 31 -15.35 4.62 -17.78
C ALA A 31 -13.83 4.37 -17.74
N ALA A 32 -13.10 4.70 -18.82
CA ALA A 32 -11.65 4.57 -18.86
C ALA A 32 -10.96 5.60 -17.95
N PHE A 33 -11.49 6.82 -17.87
CA PHE A 33 -11.04 7.84 -16.92
C PHE A 33 -11.20 7.36 -15.47
N VAL A 34 -12.42 6.95 -15.07
CA VAL A 34 -12.71 6.49 -13.71
C VAL A 34 -11.84 5.29 -13.34
N ARG A 35 -11.70 4.31 -14.23
CA ARG A 35 -10.84 3.14 -13.99
C ARG A 35 -9.38 3.53 -13.76
N THR A 36 -8.87 4.47 -14.55
CA THR A 36 -7.47 4.93 -14.45
C THR A 36 -7.25 5.69 -13.14
N ALA A 37 -8.10 6.67 -12.85
CA ALA A 37 -8.05 7.46 -11.62
C ALA A 37 -8.16 6.58 -10.37
N ALA A 38 -9.10 5.63 -10.35
CA ALA A 38 -9.26 4.69 -9.23
C ALA A 38 -8.00 3.82 -9.03
N LYS A 39 -7.40 3.34 -10.13
CA LYS A 39 -6.18 2.53 -10.07
C LYS A 39 -4.97 3.33 -9.58
N GLU A 40 -4.82 4.57 -10.05
CA GLU A 40 -3.77 5.47 -9.61
C GLU A 40 -3.89 5.77 -8.12
N LYS A 41 -5.10 6.12 -7.66
CA LYS A 41 -5.32 6.41 -6.25
C LYS A 41 -5.12 5.19 -5.35
N ALA A 42 -5.57 4.02 -5.79
CA ALA A 42 -5.34 2.78 -5.07
C ALA A 42 -3.84 2.48 -4.94
N ARG A 43 -3.06 2.64 -6.02
CA ARG A 43 -1.60 2.46 -5.97
C ARG A 43 -0.93 3.44 -5.04
N GLU A 44 -1.28 4.72 -5.09
CA GLU A 44 -0.74 5.73 -4.19
C GLU A 44 -0.97 5.37 -2.71
N LEU A 45 -2.17 4.87 -2.38
CA LEU A 45 -2.50 4.47 -1.01
C LEU A 45 -1.75 3.21 -0.57
N LEU A 46 -1.67 2.19 -1.42
CA LEU A 46 -0.94 0.95 -1.12
C LEU A 46 0.57 1.22 -1.00
N ASP A 47 1.11 2.08 -1.85
CA ASP A 47 2.51 2.51 -1.76
C ASP A 47 2.76 3.28 -0.47
N ARG A 48 1.85 4.16 -0.05
CA ARG A 48 1.99 4.89 1.22
C ARG A 48 1.94 3.94 2.43
N ASP A 49 1.05 2.96 2.41
CA ASP A 49 0.89 1.99 3.50
C ASP A 49 2.10 1.04 3.62
N SER A 50 2.66 0.62 2.49
CA SER A 50 3.80 -0.30 2.44
C SER A 50 5.17 0.36 2.65
N ARG A 51 5.26 1.70 2.57
CA ARG A 51 6.53 2.43 2.70
C ARG A 51 6.79 2.83 4.14
N ILE A 52 7.93 2.38 4.67
CA ILE A 52 8.50 2.93 5.90
C ILE A 52 9.26 4.21 5.52
N THR A 53 8.75 5.35 5.97
CA THR A 53 9.45 6.64 5.83
C THR A 53 10.20 6.93 7.12
N MET A 54 11.48 7.27 7.01
CA MET A 54 12.38 7.49 8.13
C MET A 54 13.03 8.86 8.03
N THR A 55 13.31 9.50 9.15
CA THR A 55 14.19 10.68 9.15
C THR A 55 15.62 10.27 8.80
N VAL A 56 16.50 11.25 8.50
CA VAL A 56 17.92 10.96 8.26
C VAL A 56 18.57 10.28 9.46
N GLN A 57 18.22 10.71 10.68
CA GLN A 57 18.73 10.11 11.91
C GLN A 57 18.25 8.67 12.08
N ASP A 58 16.96 8.41 11.86
CA ASP A 58 16.42 7.04 11.96
C ASP A 58 17.04 6.13 10.89
N PHE A 59 17.28 6.65 9.68
CA PHE A 59 17.94 5.91 8.61
C PHE A 59 19.40 5.56 8.97
N GLN A 60 20.14 6.47 9.61
CA GLN A 60 21.49 6.20 10.12
C GLN A 60 21.46 5.13 11.22
N ALA A 61 20.54 5.23 12.16
CA ALA A 61 20.38 4.22 13.22
C ALA A 61 20.02 2.84 12.62
N PHE A 62 19.10 2.81 11.65
CA PHE A 62 18.69 1.61 10.94
C PHE A 62 19.85 0.96 10.17
N THR A 63 20.60 1.73 9.40
CA THR A 63 21.75 1.22 8.63
C THR A 63 22.89 0.75 9.54
N THR A 64 23.13 1.43 10.66
CA THR A 64 24.08 0.97 11.69
C THR A 64 23.64 -0.40 12.24
N ALA A 65 22.35 -0.53 12.59
CA ALA A 65 21.81 -1.79 13.10
C ALA A 65 21.85 -2.93 12.06
N LEU A 66 21.79 -2.64 10.76
CA LEU A 66 21.97 -3.64 9.70
C LEU A 66 23.41 -4.11 9.54
N ASN A 67 24.38 -3.24 9.82
CA ASN A 67 25.82 -3.54 9.70
C ASN A 67 26.36 -4.27 10.94
N ASP A 68 25.74 -4.05 12.11
CA ASP A 68 26.12 -4.69 13.36
C ASP A 68 25.58 -6.13 13.47
N ALA A 69 26.30 -6.97 14.22
CA ALA A 69 25.83 -8.32 14.50
C ALA A 69 24.58 -8.29 15.40
N PHE A 70 23.54 -9.05 15.03
CA PHE A 70 22.31 -9.14 15.81
C PHE A 70 22.56 -9.77 17.19
N ALA A 71 22.45 -8.96 18.25
CA ALA A 71 22.52 -9.38 19.65
C ALA A 71 21.17 -9.14 20.35
N PRO A 72 20.27 -10.14 20.44
CA PRO A 72 18.97 -9.97 21.07
C PRO A 72 19.11 -9.70 22.57
N ASN A 73 18.29 -8.82 23.13
CA ASN A 73 18.25 -8.59 24.57
C ASN A 73 17.60 -9.78 25.32
N THR A 74 17.70 -9.79 26.66
CA THR A 74 17.19 -10.87 27.50
C THR A 74 15.70 -11.17 27.27
N ALA A 75 14.88 -10.12 27.07
CA ALA A 75 13.44 -10.29 26.83
C ALA A 75 13.17 -11.01 25.49
N LEU A 76 13.86 -10.61 24.42
CA LEU A 76 13.73 -11.23 23.10
C LEU A 76 14.29 -12.66 23.08
N GLN A 77 15.40 -12.92 23.78
CA GLN A 77 15.94 -14.28 23.95
C GLN A 77 14.92 -15.20 24.62
N ASN A 78 14.28 -14.73 25.70
CA ASN A 78 13.25 -15.49 26.41
C ASN A 78 12.02 -15.76 25.51
N ALA A 79 11.58 -14.77 24.74
CA ALA A 79 10.48 -14.93 23.79
C ALA A 79 10.80 -15.95 22.68
N ILE A 80 12.01 -15.90 22.09
CA ILE A 80 12.47 -16.89 21.09
C ILE A 80 12.48 -18.30 21.69
N ASN A 81 12.98 -18.46 22.92
CA ASN A 81 13.02 -19.75 23.61
C ASN A 81 11.62 -20.28 23.93
N ALA A 82 10.67 -19.41 24.29
CA ALA A 82 9.28 -19.78 24.51
C ALA A 82 8.61 -20.22 23.19
N ALA A 83 8.79 -19.46 22.10
CA ALA A 83 8.21 -19.77 20.80
C ALA A 83 8.69 -21.12 20.25
N ARG A 84 9.97 -21.48 20.46
CA ARG A 84 10.52 -22.79 20.07
C ARG A 84 9.86 -23.99 20.76
N LYS A 85 9.31 -23.79 21.96
CA LYS A 85 8.58 -24.83 22.71
C LYS A 85 7.15 -25.05 22.17
N VAL A 86 6.61 -24.08 21.44
CA VAL A 86 5.31 -24.18 20.76
C VAL A 86 5.53 -24.80 19.38
N LYS A 87 5.68 -26.13 19.34
CA LYS A 87 5.69 -26.88 18.07
C LYS A 87 4.32 -26.67 17.42
N ARG A 88 4.25 -25.93 16.31
CA ARG A 88 3.06 -25.95 15.44
C ARG A 88 2.94 -27.36 14.86
N VAL A 89 1.91 -28.10 15.26
CA VAL A 89 1.44 -29.32 14.60
C VAL A 89 0.62 -28.91 13.38
#